data_AF-A0A6B2CA72-F1
#
_entry.id   AF-A0A6B2CA72-F1
#
_cell.length_a   1.000
_cell.length_b   1.000
_cell.length_c   1.000
_cell.angle_alpha   90.00
_cell.angle_beta   90.00
_cell.angle_gamma   90.00
#
_symmetry.space_group_name_H-M   'P 1'
#
loop_
_entity.id
_entity.type
_entity.pdbx_description
1 polymer ?
#
loop_
_entity_poly.entity_id
_entity_poly.type
_entity_poly.pdbx_seq_one_letter_code
_entity_poly.pdbx_strand_id
1 'polypeptide(L)'
;MEGSSTPPGQKYIPKFIIYAEFGIPKIDLESYRLIVEGLVEKRLELTYDELKLMIDTEYVSDFHCVTGWSIKDVRWRGISFSRIIDRAKPLPEARYVYVVSLDGYTTTIDLEDLKNDKAIIVLEINDKPLSVEQGFPARLFVPHLYGWKSAKWLHKIIFIDRYIDGYWEERGYHERGRVWEEERFKDYIGKHKTRKIVGLQNI
;
A
#
# COMPACT_ATOMS: atom_id res chain seq x y z
N MET A 1 -10.67 27.97 6.56
CA MET A 1 -11.74 26.99 6.40
C MET A 1 -11.66 26.47 4.98
N GLU A 2 -10.85 25.44 4.75
CA GLU A 2 -10.70 24.82 3.44
C GLU A 2 -11.96 23.97 3.20
N GLY A 3 -12.68 24.28 2.12
CA GLY A 3 -13.93 23.64 1.77
C GLY A 3 -13.72 22.14 1.62
N SER A 4 -14.45 21.35 2.41
CA SER A 4 -14.50 19.89 2.36
C SER A 4 -15.08 19.44 1.02
N SER A 5 -14.32 19.53 -0.07
CA SER A 5 -14.67 18.84 -1.31
C SER A 5 -14.63 17.34 -1.02
N THR A 6 -15.71 16.65 -1.35
CA THR A 6 -15.71 15.19 -1.40
C THR A 6 -15.03 14.82 -2.72
N PRO A 7 -14.10 13.85 -2.76
CA PRO A 7 -13.51 13.48 -4.04
C PRO A 7 -14.56 12.98 -5.02
N PRO A 8 -14.32 13.11 -6.34
CA PRO A 8 -15.30 12.71 -7.34
C PRO A 8 -15.73 11.23 -7.19
N GLY A 9 -17.03 11.00 -7.34
CA GLY A 9 -17.61 9.66 -7.21
C GLY A 9 -17.49 9.04 -5.80
N GLN A 10 -17.27 9.83 -4.75
CA GLN A 10 -17.17 9.35 -3.36
C GLN A 10 -18.36 9.76 -2.50
N LYS A 11 -18.67 8.91 -1.51
CA LYS A 11 -19.60 9.22 -0.42
C LYS A 11 -18.96 8.87 0.92
N TYR A 12 -18.97 9.80 1.87
CA TYR A 12 -18.50 9.50 3.22
C TYR A 12 -19.47 8.56 3.95
N ILE A 13 -18.92 7.51 4.55
CA ILE A 13 -19.64 6.54 5.38
C ILE A 13 -18.98 6.45 6.77
N PRO A 14 -19.70 5.99 7.81
CA PRO A 14 -19.20 6.08 9.18
C PRO A 14 -18.19 4.99 9.55
N LYS A 15 -18.08 3.91 8.77
CA LYS A 15 -17.25 2.74 9.10
C LYS A 15 -16.63 2.14 7.85
N PHE A 16 -15.42 1.60 7.99
CA PHE A 16 -14.75 0.86 6.92
C PHE A 16 -15.60 -0.33 6.47
N ILE A 17 -15.70 -0.51 5.16
CA ILE A 17 -16.10 -1.79 4.56
C ILE A 17 -14.82 -2.61 4.40
N ILE A 18 -14.83 -3.84 4.92
CA ILE A 18 -13.68 -4.73 4.88
C ILE A 18 -13.73 -5.57 3.60
N TYR A 19 -12.69 -5.44 2.78
CA TYR A 19 -12.43 -6.31 1.63
C TYR A 19 -11.24 -7.22 1.95
N ALA A 20 -11.37 -8.51 1.67
CA ALA A 20 -10.34 -9.53 1.90
C ALA A 20 -10.45 -10.56 0.76
N GLU A 21 -9.97 -10.18 -0.43
CA GLU A 21 -10.20 -10.93 -1.68
C GLU A 21 -9.78 -12.40 -1.57
N PHE A 22 -8.65 -12.65 -0.90
CA PHE A 22 -8.09 -13.98 -0.69
C PHE A 22 -8.35 -14.53 0.71
N GLY A 23 -9.25 -13.91 1.46
CA GLY A 23 -9.51 -14.21 2.86
C GLY A 23 -8.58 -13.47 3.82
N ILE A 24 -8.78 -13.72 5.12
CA ILE A 24 -7.98 -13.12 6.18
C ILE A 24 -6.85 -14.10 6.54
N PRO A 25 -5.57 -13.71 6.42
CA PRO A 25 -4.46 -14.61 6.71
C PRO A 25 -4.38 -14.90 8.21
N LYS A 26 -3.88 -16.10 8.56
CA LYS A 26 -3.46 -16.40 9.93
C LYS A 26 -2.11 -15.73 10.18
N ILE A 27 -2.00 -15.03 11.29
CA ILE A 27 -0.80 -14.26 11.63
C ILE A 27 -0.16 -14.89 12.85
N ASP A 28 1.09 -15.30 12.69
CA ASP A 28 1.98 -15.66 13.77
C ASP A 28 3.09 -14.60 13.84
N LEU A 29 3.15 -13.85 14.95
CA LEU A 29 4.11 -12.77 15.12
C LEU A 29 5.55 -13.26 15.31
N GLU A 30 5.74 -14.50 15.78
CA GLU A 30 7.08 -15.04 15.98
C GLU A 30 7.78 -15.26 14.64
N SER A 31 7.05 -15.78 13.65
CA SER A 31 7.53 -16.00 12.30
C SER A 31 7.31 -14.82 11.34
N TYR A 32 6.43 -13.86 11.68
CA TYR A 32 6.16 -12.71 10.83
C TYR A 32 7.41 -11.87 10.56
N ARG A 33 7.64 -11.56 9.29
CA ARG A 33 8.65 -10.60 8.83
C ARG A 33 8.07 -9.72 7.73
N LEU A 34 8.34 -8.42 7.81
CA LEU A 34 8.26 -7.52 6.67
C LEU A 34 9.62 -7.50 5.96
N ILE A 35 9.65 -7.96 4.73
CA ILE A 35 10.86 -8.02 3.90
C ILE A 35 10.89 -6.81 2.96
N VAL A 36 12.02 -6.11 2.93
CA VAL A 36 12.29 -5.05 1.95
C VAL A 36 13.47 -5.48 1.08
N GLU A 37 13.24 -5.66 -0.22
CA GLU A 37 14.20 -6.26 -1.14
C GLU A 37 14.10 -5.71 -2.57
N GLY A 38 14.80 -6.33 -3.52
CA GLY A 38 14.88 -5.89 -4.91
C GLY A 38 16.04 -4.92 -5.13
N LEU A 39 15.78 -3.81 -5.84
CA LEU A 39 16.75 -2.77 -6.16
C LEU A 39 17.06 -1.87 -4.96
N VAL A 40 17.73 -2.44 -3.95
CA VAL A 40 18.13 -1.77 -2.71
C VAL A 40 19.57 -2.12 -2.36
N GLU A 41 20.33 -1.18 -1.76
CA GLU A 41 21.68 -1.48 -1.25
C GLU A 41 21.63 -2.40 -0.03
N LYS A 42 20.56 -2.29 0.78
CA LYS A 42 20.40 -3.05 2.01
C LYS A 42 19.03 -3.72 2.07
N ARG A 43 19.02 -5.06 1.91
CA ARG A 43 17.84 -5.87 2.22
C ARG A 43 17.49 -5.72 3.71
N LEU A 44 16.21 -5.49 4.00
CA LEU A 44 15.70 -5.45 5.37
C LEU A 44 14.78 -6.64 5.62
N GLU A 45 14.80 -7.13 6.85
CA GLU A 45 13.88 -8.14 7.34
C GLU A 45 13.49 -7.74 8.75
N LEU A 46 12.28 -7.18 8.89
CA LEU A 46 11.84 -6.50 10.10
C LEU A 46 10.80 -7.33 10.82
N THR A 47 11.03 -7.61 12.10
CA THR A 47 10.05 -8.19 13.01
C THR A 47 8.96 -7.18 13.37
N TYR A 48 7.84 -7.65 13.91
CA TYR A 48 6.78 -6.75 14.38
C TYR A 48 7.26 -5.82 15.51
N ASP A 49 8.11 -6.30 16.41
CA ASP A 49 8.66 -5.48 17.49
C ASP A 49 9.58 -4.37 16.97
N GLU A 50 10.41 -4.65 15.95
CA GLU A 50 11.22 -3.63 15.30
C GLU A 50 10.35 -2.59 14.57
N LEU A 51 9.24 -3.00 13.94
CA LEU A 51 8.30 -2.07 13.31
C LEU A 51 7.70 -1.11 14.33
N LYS A 52 7.29 -1.60 15.50
CA LYS A 52 6.79 -0.74 16.59
C LYS A 52 7.84 0.28 17.05
N LEU A 53 9.10 -0.13 17.16
CA LEU A 53 10.21 0.75 17.53
C LEU A 53 10.58 1.76 16.42
N MET A 54 10.11 1.54 15.20
CA MET A 54 10.35 2.41 14.05
C MET A 54 9.25 3.44 13.81
N ILE A 55 8.14 3.42 14.56
CA ILE A 55 7.06 4.41 14.43
C ILE A 55 7.62 5.82 14.62
N ASP A 56 7.34 6.69 13.64
CA ASP A 56 7.82 8.07 13.61
C ASP A 56 6.80 9.07 13.07
N THR A 57 5.63 8.60 12.62
CA THR A 57 4.66 9.42 11.91
C THR A 57 3.24 9.20 12.44
N GLU A 58 2.52 10.29 12.64
CA GLU A 58 1.09 10.31 12.94
C GLU A 58 0.43 11.51 12.25
N TYR A 59 -0.69 11.28 11.57
CA TYR A 59 -1.49 12.35 10.99
C TYR A 59 -2.94 11.92 10.77
N VAL A 60 -3.81 12.89 10.51
CA VAL A 60 -5.21 12.67 10.14
C VAL A 60 -5.36 12.83 8.62
N SER A 61 -5.98 11.84 7.97
CA SER A 61 -6.32 11.91 6.55
C SER A 61 -7.48 10.98 6.21
N ASP A 62 -8.21 11.32 5.16
CA ASP A 62 -9.34 10.53 4.70
C ASP A 62 -8.88 9.23 4.02
N PHE A 63 -9.75 8.22 4.04
CA PHE A 63 -9.60 7.00 3.25
C PHE A 63 -10.58 7.02 2.09
N HIS A 64 -10.14 6.62 0.89
CA HIS A 64 -10.98 6.61 -0.31
C HIS A 64 -10.99 5.22 -0.96
N CYS A 65 -12.15 4.57 -0.99
CA CYS A 65 -12.32 3.29 -1.67
C CYS A 65 -12.71 3.49 -3.14
N VAL A 66 -12.15 2.64 -4.00
CA VAL A 66 -12.48 2.63 -5.42
C VAL A 66 -13.93 2.25 -5.71
N THR A 67 -14.63 1.60 -4.79
CA THR A 67 -16.06 1.29 -4.92
C THR A 67 -16.99 2.45 -4.55
N GLY A 68 -16.43 3.65 -4.30
CA GLY A 68 -17.19 4.90 -4.21
C GLY A 68 -17.59 5.32 -2.79
N TRP A 69 -16.94 4.77 -1.76
CA TRP A 69 -17.11 5.21 -0.38
C TRP A 69 -15.80 5.70 0.24
N SER A 70 -15.90 6.63 1.17
CA SER A 70 -14.78 7.23 1.89
C SER A 70 -15.01 7.26 3.40
N ILE A 71 -13.93 7.31 4.19
CA ILE A 71 -13.97 7.55 5.63
C ILE A 71 -13.26 8.86 5.90
N LYS A 72 -13.91 9.74 6.65
CA LYS A 72 -13.37 11.05 6.98
C LYS A 72 -12.52 10.99 8.24
N ASP A 73 -11.51 11.85 8.31
CA ASP A 73 -10.77 12.17 9.54
C ASP A 73 -10.18 10.94 10.23
N VAL A 74 -9.63 9.99 9.46
CA VAL A 74 -8.99 8.80 10.01
C VAL A 74 -7.62 9.20 10.55
N ARG A 75 -7.34 8.89 11.81
CA ARG A 75 -5.99 9.05 12.38
C ARG A 75 -5.16 7.81 12.05
N TRP A 76 -4.03 8.04 11.40
CA TRP A 76 -3.09 7.00 11.01
C TRP A 76 -1.79 7.19 11.78
N ARG A 77 -1.23 6.09 12.29
CA ARG A 77 0.04 6.10 12.99
C ARG A 77 0.90 4.91 12.57
N GLY A 78 2.18 5.18 12.32
CA GLY A 78 3.07 4.20 11.72
C GLY A 78 4.46 4.73 11.39
N ILE A 79 5.10 4.05 10.45
CA ILE A 79 6.46 4.35 9.98
C ILE A 79 6.37 5.08 8.64
N SER A 80 7.04 6.23 8.52
CA SER A 80 7.19 6.92 7.24
C SER A 80 7.80 6.00 6.19
N PHE A 81 7.27 6.02 4.98
CA PHE A 81 7.87 5.24 3.89
C PHE A 81 9.27 5.80 3.55
N SER A 82 9.49 7.11 3.73
CA SER A 82 10.81 7.74 3.68
C SER A 82 11.83 7.07 4.62
N ARG A 83 11.44 6.71 5.86
CA ARG A 83 12.32 5.95 6.77
C ARG A 83 12.64 4.55 6.27
N ILE A 84 11.74 3.90 5.54
CA ILE A 84 12.02 2.62 4.87
C ILE A 84 13.02 2.83 3.73
N ILE A 85 12.82 3.85 2.90
CA ILE A 85 13.74 4.26 1.83
C ILE A 85 15.13 4.56 2.41
N ASP A 86 15.25 5.33 3.48
CA ASP A 86 16.53 5.70 4.08
C ASP A 86 17.31 4.49 4.61
N ARG A 87 16.59 3.50 5.16
CA ARG A 87 17.22 2.28 5.70
C ARG A 87 17.59 1.27 4.62
N ALA A 88 16.77 1.14 3.58
CA ALA A 88 16.99 0.19 2.50
C ALA A 88 17.96 0.73 1.43
N LYS A 89 17.97 2.07 1.25
CA LYS A 89 18.70 2.80 0.21
C LYS A 89 18.45 2.24 -1.19
N PRO A 90 17.28 2.52 -1.79
CA PRO A 90 16.98 2.09 -3.16
C PRO A 90 18.05 2.53 -4.15
N LEU A 91 18.39 1.64 -5.08
CA LEU A 91 19.35 1.93 -6.13
C LEU A 91 18.78 2.95 -7.14
N PRO A 92 19.63 3.71 -7.87
CA PRO A 92 19.17 4.76 -8.78
C PRO A 92 18.23 4.34 -9.91
N GLU A 93 18.13 3.03 -10.18
CA GLU A 93 17.28 2.44 -11.22
C GLU A 93 15.89 2.06 -10.68
N ALA A 94 15.68 2.06 -9.36
CA ALA A 94 14.37 1.79 -8.76
C ALA A 94 13.37 2.88 -9.17
N ARG A 95 12.22 2.45 -9.69
CA ARG A 95 11.13 3.33 -10.17
C ARG A 95 9.79 3.00 -9.52
N TYR A 96 9.58 1.75 -9.13
CA TYR A 96 8.35 1.28 -8.54
C TYR A 96 8.62 0.42 -7.32
N VAL A 97 7.57 0.24 -6.51
CA VAL A 97 7.52 -0.68 -5.39
C VAL A 97 6.41 -1.68 -5.67
N TYR A 98 6.77 -2.94 -5.83
CA TYR A 98 5.84 -4.06 -5.89
C TYR A 98 5.62 -4.61 -4.49
N VAL A 99 4.37 -4.56 -4.04
CA VAL A 99 3.96 -4.98 -2.71
C VAL A 99 3.34 -6.37 -2.79
N VAL A 100 3.71 -7.22 -1.85
CA VAL A 100 3.10 -8.55 -1.66
C VAL A 100 2.57 -8.65 -0.23
N SER A 101 1.32 -9.08 -0.12
CA SER A 101 0.64 -9.33 1.13
C SER A 101 0.71 -10.81 1.54
N LEU A 102 0.52 -11.11 2.82
CA LEU A 102 0.51 -12.47 3.37
C LEU A 102 -0.57 -13.37 2.74
N ASP A 103 -1.70 -12.79 2.33
CA ASP A 103 -2.79 -13.48 1.66
C ASP A 103 -2.55 -13.70 0.16
N GLY A 104 -1.42 -13.21 -0.38
CA GLY A 104 -1.08 -13.27 -1.79
C GLY A 104 -1.57 -12.08 -2.60
N TYR A 105 -2.22 -11.08 -1.99
CA TYR A 105 -2.58 -9.84 -2.67
C TYR A 105 -1.33 -9.07 -3.12
N THR A 106 -1.40 -8.46 -4.30
CA THR A 106 -0.30 -7.66 -4.86
C THR A 106 -0.79 -6.34 -5.44
N THR A 107 0.07 -5.33 -5.38
CA THR A 107 -0.15 -4.02 -6.00
C THR A 107 1.19 -3.35 -6.26
N THR A 108 1.22 -2.46 -7.24
CA THR A 108 2.42 -1.70 -7.60
C THR A 108 2.17 -0.23 -7.38
N ILE A 109 3.10 0.42 -6.68
CA ILE A 109 3.06 1.85 -6.43
C ILE A 109 4.29 2.47 -7.09
N ASP A 110 4.11 3.61 -7.74
CA ASP A 110 5.24 4.38 -8.23
C ASP A 110 6.02 4.98 -7.07
N LEU A 111 7.35 4.89 -7.15
CA LEU A 111 8.21 5.30 -6.04
C LEU A 111 8.03 6.79 -5.68
N GLU A 112 7.65 7.64 -6.63
CA GLU A 112 7.38 9.06 -6.36
C GLU A 112 6.14 9.27 -5.47
N ASP A 113 5.14 8.37 -5.50
CA ASP A 113 4.00 8.42 -4.57
C ASP A 113 4.37 8.02 -3.14
N LEU A 114 5.53 7.37 -2.96
CA LEU A 114 6.00 6.86 -1.68
C LEU A 114 7.07 7.74 -1.05
N LYS A 115 7.66 8.65 -1.83
CA LYS A 115 8.63 9.66 -1.37
C LYS A 115 7.97 10.89 -0.73
N ASN A 116 6.64 10.98 -0.74
CA ASN A 116 5.96 12.07 -0.04
C ASN A 116 5.92 11.83 1.47
N ASP A 117 5.78 12.90 2.25
CA ASP A 117 5.76 12.86 3.72
C ASP A 117 4.49 12.20 4.31
N LYS A 118 3.61 11.63 3.48
CA LYS A 118 2.34 11.04 3.93
C LYS A 118 2.21 9.55 3.64
N ALA A 119 3.02 8.94 2.78
CA ALA A 119 3.00 7.49 2.60
C ALA A 119 3.60 6.81 3.84
N ILE A 120 2.86 5.89 4.45
CA ILE A 120 3.30 5.23 5.70
C ILE A 120 2.96 3.74 5.73
N ILE A 121 3.75 3.00 6.49
CA ILE A 121 3.40 1.66 6.97
C ILE A 121 2.67 1.84 8.30
N VAL A 122 1.37 1.60 8.29
CA VAL A 122 0.46 1.80 9.43
C VAL A 122 0.51 0.59 10.35
N LEU A 123 0.58 0.86 11.65
CA LEU A 123 0.41 -0.14 12.73
C LEU A 123 -0.82 0.17 13.60
N GLU A 124 -1.29 1.42 13.59
CA GLU A 124 -2.41 1.89 14.40
C GLU A 124 -3.37 2.78 13.59
N ILE A 125 -4.67 2.58 13.80
CA ILE A 125 -5.75 3.39 13.22
C ILE A 125 -6.65 3.87 14.36
N ASN A 126 -6.92 5.18 14.41
CA ASN A 126 -7.77 5.80 15.43
C ASN A 126 -7.37 5.41 16.86
N ASP A 127 -6.07 5.59 17.16
CA ASP A 127 -5.47 5.37 18.48
C ASP A 127 -5.57 3.92 18.99
N LYS A 128 -5.77 2.97 18.07
CA LYS A 128 -5.84 1.53 18.35
C LYS A 128 -4.91 0.77 17.43
N PRO A 129 -4.29 -0.33 17.91
CA PRO A 129 -3.64 -1.29 17.03
C PRO A 129 -4.59 -1.74 15.91
N LEU A 130 -4.04 -1.98 14.72
CA LEU A 130 -4.81 -2.55 13.62
C LEU A 130 -5.54 -3.82 14.09
N SER A 131 -6.82 -3.94 13.71
CA SER A 131 -7.46 -5.25 13.74
C SER A 131 -6.89 -6.14 12.61
N VAL A 132 -7.10 -7.45 12.72
CA VAL A 132 -6.69 -8.38 11.66
C VAL A 132 -7.37 -8.03 10.34
N GLU A 133 -8.65 -7.67 10.35
CA GLU A 133 -9.42 -7.25 9.18
C GLU A 133 -8.86 -5.97 8.53
N GLN A 134 -8.30 -5.07 9.34
CA GLN A 134 -7.71 -3.82 8.88
C GLN A 134 -6.28 -3.96 8.35
N GLY A 135 -5.67 -5.13 8.55
CA GLY A 135 -4.34 -5.43 8.02
C GLY A 135 -3.25 -5.57 9.07
N PHE A 136 -3.58 -5.83 10.34
CA PHE A 136 -2.59 -6.28 11.32
C PHE A 136 -1.69 -7.38 10.73
N PRO A 137 -0.38 -7.43 10.98
CA PRO A 137 0.38 -6.54 11.86
C PRO A 137 0.78 -5.20 11.23
N ALA A 138 0.75 -5.09 9.90
CA ALA A 138 1.13 -3.87 9.18
C ALA A 138 0.41 -3.75 7.84
N ARG A 139 0.01 -2.53 7.48
CA ARG A 139 -0.54 -2.21 6.15
C ARG A 139 0.16 -1.01 5.54
N LEU A 140 0.15 -0.90 4.21
CA LEU A 140 0.50 0.33 3.52
C LEU A 140 -0.70 1.29 3.53
N PHE A 141 -0.42 2.58 3.60
CA PHE A 141 -1.38 3.64 3.35
C PHE A 141 -0.74 4.78 2.55
N VAL A 142 -1.39 5.15 1.44
CA VAL A 142 -0.97 6.24 0.54
C VAL A 142 -2.19 7.14 0.31
N PRO A 143 -2.32 8.28 1.02
CA PRO A 143 -3.59 9.00 1.14
C PRO A 143 -4.21 9.52 -0.16
N HIS A 144 -3.38 9.92 -1.12
CA HIS A 144 -3.85 10.48 -2.38
C HIS A 144 -4.22 9.41 -3.42
N LEU A 145 -4.01 8.13 -3.11
CA LEU A 145 -4.37 7.00 -3.96
C LEU A 145 -5.59 6.25 -3.40
N TYR A 146 -6.30 5.58 -4.29
CA TYR A 146 -7.39 4.70 -3.89
C TYR A 146 -6.93 3.52 -3.05
N GLY A 147 -7.83 3.03 -2.20
CA GLY A 147 -7.55 2.02 -1.19
C GLY A 147 -6.99 0.68 -1.67
N TRP A 148 -7.11 0.32 -2.96
CA TRP A 148 -6.48 -0.91 -3.46
C TRP A 148 -4.94 -0.81 -3.49
N LYS A 149 -4.39 0.40 -3.66
CA LYS A 149 -2.94 0.64 -3.57
C LYS A 149 -2.42 0.52 -2.14
N SER A 150 -3.29 0.69 -1.15
CA SER A 150 -2.99 0.61 0.29
C SER A 150 -3.10 -0.82 0.80
N ALA A 151 -2.19 -1.71 0.36
CA ALA A 151 -2.20 -3.13 0.66
C ALA A 151 -2.21 -3.44 2.17
N LYS A 152 -3.00 -4.46 2.57
CA LYS A 152 -3.07 -4.98 3.94
C LYS A 152 -2.12 -6.14 4.14
N TRP A 153 -1.81 -6.49 5.39
CA TRP A 153 -1.02 -7.69 5.73
C TRP A 153 0.33 -7.73 5.00
N LEU A 154 1.07 -6.63 5.04
CA LEU A 154 2.32 -6.51 4.27
C LEU A 154 3.27 -7.67 4.58
N HIS A 155 3.80 -8.27 3.52
CA HIS A 155 4.82 -9.31 3.62
C HIS A 155 6.11 -8.88 2.95
N LYS A 156 6.03 -8.36 1.71
CA LYS A 156 7.19 -7.89 0.94
C LYS A 156 6.96 -6.52 0.34
N ILE A 157 8.02 -5.72 0.32
CA ILE A 157 8.17 -4.47 -0.39
C ILE A 157 9.37 -4.65 -1.32
N ILE A 158 9.13 -4.73 -2.62
CA ILE A 158 10.16 -5.07 -3.61
C ILE A 158 10.38 -3.85 -4.52
N PHE A 159 11.55 -3.24 -4.46
CA PHE A 159 11.92 -2.14 -5.35
C PHE A 159 12.27 -2.70 -6.74
N ILE A 160 11.65 -2.18 -7.79
CA ILE A 160 11.80 -2.65 -9.18
C ILE A 160 11.96 -1.48 -10.16
N ASP A 161 12.57 -1.75 -11.33
CA ASP A 161 12.86 -0.74 -12.37
C ASP A 161 11.70 -0.56 -13.35
N ARG A 162 10.84 -1.56 -13.48
CA ARG A 162 9.73 -1.60 -14.45
C ARG A 162 8.42 -1.84 -13.74
N TYR A 163 7.39 -1.17 -14.23
CA TYR A 163 6.04 -1.39 -13.75
C TYR A 163 5.55 -2.80 -14.10
N ILE A 164 4.90 -3.45 -13.13
CA ILE A 164 4.24 -4.75 -13.25
C ILE A 164 2.84 -4.56 -12.66
N ASP A 165 1.80 -5.09 -13.29
CA ASP A 165 0.46 -5.03 -12.71
C ASP A 165 0.39 -5.88 -11.42
N GLY A 166 -0.31 -5.37 -10.42
CA GLY A 166 -0.77 -6.16 -9.28
C GLY A 166 -2.15 -6.76 -9.52
N TYR A 167 -2.79 -7.23 -8.47
CA TYR A 167 -4.04 -7.98 -8.58
C TYR A 167 -5.16 -7.22 -9.30
N TRP A 168 -5.47 -5.99 -8.86
CA TRP A 168 -6.56 -5.21 -9.43
C TRP A 168 -6.16 -4.58 -10.76
N GLU A 169 -4.89 -4.22 -10.91
CA GLU A 169 -4.37 -3.60 -12.10
C GLU A 169 -4.40 -4.58 -13.29
N GLU A 170 -4.12 -5.87 -13.06
CA GLU A 170 -4.34 -6.94 -14.05
C GLU A 170 -5.82 -7.07 -14.47
N ARG A 171 -6.75 -6.61 -13.63
CA ARG A 171 -8.22 -6.67 -13.83
C ARG A 171 -8.79 -5.35 -14.37
N GLY A 172 -7.95 -4.48 -14.89
CA GLY A 172 -8.37 -3.24 -15.54
C GLY A 172 -8.52 -2.05 -14.61
N TYR A 173 -8.03 -2.13 -13.36
CA TYR A 173 -7.87 -0.95 -12.51
C TYR A 173 -6.65 -0.15 -12.94
N HIS A 174 -6.70 1.16 -12.76
CA HIS A 174 -5.66 2.07 -13.24
C HIS A 174 -4.30 1.80 -12.57
N GLU A 175 -3.20 1.98 -13.32
CA GLU A 175 -1.83 1.74 -12.86
C GLU A 175 -1.43 2.66 -11.70
N ARG A 176 -1.86 3.93 -11.72
CA ARG A 176 -1.53 4.92 -10.69
C ARG A 176 -2.58 4.99 -9.57
N GLY A 177 -3.82 5.36 -9.89
CA GLY A 177 -4.95 5.20 -8.97
C GLY A 177 -5.22 6.43 -8.11
N ARG A 178 -4.95 7.63 -8.64
CA ARG A 178 -5.18 8.89 -7.92
C ARG A 178 -6.67 9.18 -7.76
N VAL A 179 -7.02 9.60 -6.55
CA VAL A 179 -8.42 9.75 -6.14
C VAL A 179 -9.10 10.94 -6.83
N TRP A 180 -8.43 12.08 -6.89
CA TRP A 180 -8.99 13.34 -7.37
C TRP A 180 -9.14 13.40 -8.89
N GLU A 181 -8.38 12.59 -9.59
CA GLU A 181 -8.31 12.46 -11.04
C GLU A 181 -9.23 11.36 -11.59
N GLU A 182 -10.01 10.70 -10.71
CA GLU A 182 -10.88 9.56 -11.07
C GLU A 182 -10.19 8.43 -11.81
N GLU A 183 -8.92 8.18 -11.50
CA GLU A 183 -8.12 7.08 -12.07
C GLU A 183 -8.56 5.73 -11.49
N ARG A 184 -9.81 5.32 -11.65
CA ARG A 184 -10.34 4.06 -11.11
C ARG A 184 -9.98 2.88 -12.01
N PHE A 185 -10.12 3.09 -13.32
CA PHE A 185 -9.95 2.06 -14.33
C PHE A 185 -8.98 2.52 -15.39
N LYS A 186 -8.35 1.56 -16.08
CA LYS A 186 -7.54 1.84 -17.26
C LYS A 186 -8.45 2.39 -18.35
N ASP A 187 -7.95 3.37 -19.11
CA ASP A 187 -8.61 3.80 -20.33
C ASP A 187 -8.64 2.60 -21.28
N TYR A 188 -9.84 2.05 -21.54
CA TYR A 188 -10.03 0.96 -22.49
C TYR A 188 -9.90 1.49 -23.93
N ILE A 189 -8.69 1.91 -24.32
CA ILE A 189 -8.30 2.17 -25.71
C ILE A 189 -7.25 1.12 -26.11
N GLY A 190 -7.68 -0.15 -26.20
CA GLY A 190 -7.04 -1.16 -27.07
C GLY A 190 -5.66 -1.74 -26.69
N LYS A 191 -5.67 -3.05 -26.38
CA LYS A 191 -4.57 -4.04 -26.38
C LYS A 191 -3.54 -3.96 -25.23
N HIS A 192 -3.85 -4.61 -24.10
CA HIS A 192 -2.80 -5.11 -23.21
C HIS A 192 -2.13 -6.36 -23.79
N LYS A 193 -0.81 -6.29 -23.95
CA LYS A 193 0.03 -7.48 -24.01
C LYS A 193 0.17 -7.99 -22.56
N THR A 194 -0.58 -9.02 -22.20
CA THR A 194 -0.25 -9.83 -21.02
C THR A 194 1.18 -10.34 -21.20
N ARG A 195 2.11 -9.86 -20.40
CA ARG A 195 3.46 -10.42 -20.31
C ARG A 195 3.56 -11.18 -19.01
N LYS A 196 3.42 -12.51 -19.10
CA LYS A 196 3.71 -13.42 -18.00
C LYS A 196 5.16 -13.22 -17.54
N ILE A 197 5.36 -13.14 -16.23
CA ILE A 197 6.67 -13.19 -15.61
C ILE A 197 7.21 -14.62 -15.79
N VAL A 198 8.32 -14.76 -16.52
CA VAL A 198 9.18 -15.94 -16.45
C VAL A 198 10.32 -15.56 -15.50
N GLY A 199 10.36 -16.19 -14.32
CA GLY A 199 11.51 -16.11 -13.41
C GLY A 199 11.36 -15.16 -12.23
N LEU A 200 10.51 -15.51 -11.27
CA LEU A 200 10.72 -15.20 -9.85
C LEU A 200 10.75 -16.55 -9.10
N GLN A 201 11.76 -17.36 -9.42
CA GLN A 201 12.19 -18.46 -8.58
C GLN A 201 13.68 -18.23 -8.32
N ASN A 202 14.01 -18.09 -7.05
CA ASN A 202 15.36 -17.91 -6.48
C ASN A 202 15.92 -16.50 -6.57
N ILE A 203 15.51 -15.67 -5.60
CA ILE A 203 16.39 -14.71 -4.92
C ILE A 203 16.08 -14.82 -3.43
#